data_AF-A0A923JLZ0-F1
#
_entry.id   AF-A0A923JLZ0-F1
#
_cell.length_a   1.000
_cell.length_b   1.000
_cell.length_c   1.000
_cell.angle_alpha   90.00
_cell.angle_beta   90.00
_cell.angle_gamma   90.00
#
_symmetry.space_group_name_H-M   'P 1'
#
loop_
_entity.id
_entity.type
_entity.pdbx_description
1 polymer ?
#
loop_
_entity_poly.entity_id
_entity_poly.type
_entity_poly.pdbx_seq_one_letter_code
_entity_poly.pdbx_strand_id
1 'polypeptide(L)'
;MRYHPDEASSDIVLSRTAQNHYTLILDDRVVDIPADGDCFFNAVAQGLNEGQAQGTFSIQGLRNAAADYIEQHPELSHYLPAHHASGEQQALFENAASLKEFMGGTAFGDLTRIIHGAPNPHRLFQPLIKYLNRYIDNLNRRVLNQAGNTVLPAEVLQMIARHLSARSPGKLSQWHGPLSAPERQSLRNFLESTLLEPVEYRYIDEFLEDPYLVLRANQLHILLEYGVTSRELSWNYPLSDDAFVLFDEATHGQLDDDELEELVDSVRLVTEDDLEDVQAKIKQVTGETVIDQGELLESYVKYQSADRTSDLYRLALRRFPDLQVRADILLASPILSWTLGGDLDISVFAGWLRNPALSNERLRLIAGYANSRYAEISEDGFLDIGWMQSFNDQNVLSIVTHQKSITGFMGFLGGARGDMRGFDIPAVARLFSVVGQPVSNARVSLLFATPGLWAAMQRFPRNNALQIWNELIGPYFSDANIRRALAHPGALTSELNFALALGVGLSAEEARANRIVRNLFGLGQSRSQQYLYNFDFPTDRLGHSRLDFALYLESHLAIPEWAWRYAREGVTPDSLKPFGAIKTTKPREDKPDS
;
A
#
# COMPACT_ATOMS: atom_id res chain seq x y z
N MET A 1 -2.24 -17.65 19.78
CA MET A 1 -2.35 -18.86 18.92
C MET A 1 -3.83 -19.15 18.73
N ARG A 2 -4.27 -19.45 17.51
CA ARG A 2 -5.66 -19.83 17.20
C ARG A 2 -5.65 -21.30 16.77
N TYR A 3 -6.36 -22.16 17.49
CA TYR A 3 -6.54 -23.57 17.16
C TYR A 3 -7.39 -23.72 15.88
N HIS A 4 -7.08 -24.72 15.06
CA HIS A 4 -7.81 -25.03 13.84
C HIS A 4 -9.22 -25.56 14.21
N PRO A 5 -10.31 -25.09 13.58
CA PRO A 5 -11.67 -25.36 14.04
C PRO A 5 -12.17 -26.82 13.91
N ASP A 6 -11.35 -27.75 13.42
CA ASP A 6 -11.71 -29.15 13.13
C ASP A 6 -10.86 -30.19 13.91
N GLU A 7 -10.17 -29.78 14.97
CA GLU A 7 -9.24 -30.65 15.72
C GLU A 7 -9.95 -31.81 16.44
N ALA A 8 -9.58 -33.05 16.10
CA ALA A 8 -9.96 -34.25 16.84
C ALA A 8 -8.86 -34.65 17.83
N SER A 9 -9.23 -35.28 18.95
CA SER A 9 -8.28 -35.72 20.00
C SER A 9 -7.28 -36.81 19.55
N SER A 10 -7.32 -37.21 18.28
CA SER A 10 -6.41 -38.17 17.63
C SER A 10 -5.42 -37.51 16.67
N ASP A 11 -5.51 -36.20 16.48
CA ASP A 11 -4.75 -35.51 15.45
C ASP A 11 -3.33 -35.21 15.92
N ILE A 12 -2.35 -35.57 15.09
CA ILE A 12 -0.95 -35.20 15.29
C ILE A 12 -0.78 -33.78 14.78
N VAL A 13 -0.67 -32.84 15.69
CA VAL A 13 -0.45 -31.44 15.33
C VAL A 13 1.05 -31.18 15.24
N LEU A 14 1.53 -30.99 14.01
CA LEU A 14 2.91 -30.60 13.75
C LEU A 14 2.98 -29.10 13.46
N SER A 15 3.79 -28.39 14.24
CA SER A 15 4.14 -27.00 13.94
C SER A 15 5.48 -26.95 13.22
N ARG A 16 5.49 -26.42 12.01
CA ARG A 16 6.73 -26.26 11.25
C ARG A 16 7.52 -25.08 11.81
N THR A 17 8.57 -25.37 12.58
CA THR A 17 9.44 -24.37 13.21
C THR A 17 10.63 -23.99 12.33
N ALA A 18 11.02 -24.86 11.40
CA ALA A 18 11.98 -24.58 10.33
C ALA A 18 11.67 -25.41 9.08
N GLN A 19 12.44 -25.18 8.00
CA GLN A 19 12.16 -25.74 6.67
C GLN A 19 11.92 -27.25 6.65
N ASN A 20 12.75 -28.03 7.34
CA ASN A 20 12.48 -29.44 7.62
C ASN A 20 12.60 -29.64 9.11
N HIS A 21 11.88 -28.84 9.90
CA HIS A 21 11.82 -29.05 11.33
C HIS A 21 10.41 -28.84 11.83
N TYR A 22 9.93 -29.84 12.55
CA TYR A 22 8.58 -29.89 13.07
C TYR A 22 8.72 -30.08 14.57
N THR A 23 8.05 -29.23 15.33
CA THR A 23 7.73 -29.54 16.71
C THR A 23 6.39 -30.25 16.74
N LEU A 24 6.30 -31.21 17.64
CA LEU A 24 5.06 -31.94 17.90
C LEU A 24 4.30 -31.20 19.01
N ILE A 25 3.02 -30.91 18.79
CA ILE A 25 2.13 -30.38 19.82
C ILE A 25 1.28 -31.54 20.33
N LEU A 26 1.33 -31.78 21.64
CA LEU A 26 0.50 -32.78 22.34
C LEU A 26 -0.15 -32.07 23.51
N ASP A 27 -1.49 -32.10 23.66
CA ASP A 27 -2.21 -31.62 24.86
C ASP A 27 -1.62 -30.33 25.47
N ASP A 28 -1.38 -29.31 24.64
CA ASP A 28 -0.80 -27.99 24.97
C ASP A 28 0.70 -27.91 25.29
N ARG A 29 1.48 -28.99 25.15
CA ARG A 29 2.95 -28.96 25.24
C ARG A 29 3.61 -29.02 23.85
N VAL A 30 4.62 -28.18 23.65
CA VAL A 30 5.53 -28.25 22.51
C VAL A 30 6.64 -29.25 22.86
N VAL A 31 6.76 -30.30 22.06
CA VAL A 31 7.83 -31.30 22.17
C VAL A 31 8.87 -31.01 21.10
N ASP A 32 10.08 -30.70 21.55
CA ASP A 32 11.23 -30.51 20.68
C ASP A 32 11.71 -31.85 20.12
N ILE A 33 11.86 -31.88 18.80
CA ILE A 33 12.33 -33.04 18.06
C ILE A 33 13.79 -32.77 17.64
N PRO A 34 14.67 -33.77 17.53
CA PRO A 34 16.00 -33.55 16.96
C PRO A 34 15.94 -33.13 15.49
N ALA A 35 16.70 -32.11 15.10
CA ALA A 35 16.81 -31.64 13.70
C ALA A 35 17.83 -32.45 12.89
N ASP A 36 17.67 -33.78 12.89
CA ASP A 36 18.58 -34.77 12.29
C ASP A 36 18.30 -35.07 10.81
N GLY A 37 17.28 -34.44 10.22
CA GLY A 37 16.80 -34.72 8.86
C GLY A 37 15.63 -35.72 8.80
N ASP A 38 15.34 -36.39 9.92
CA ASP A 38 14.21 -37.31 10.08
C ASP A 38 13.12 -36.77 11.01
N CYS A 39 13.25 -35.51 11.44
CA CYS A 39 12.36 -34.87 12.40
C CYS A 39 10.86 -34.97 12.07
N PHE A 40 10.46 -35.01 10.79
CA PHE A 40 9.07 -35.22 10.42
C PHE A 40 8.61 -36.62 10.82
N PHE A 41 9.34 -37.66 10.40
CA PHE A 41 9.04 -39.03 10.75
C PHE A 41 9.22 -39.30 12.26
N ASN A 42 10.19 -38.66 12.90
CA ASN A 42 10.36 -38.66 14.36
C ASN A 42 9.12 -38.07 15.05
N ALA A 43 8.67 -36.89 14.63
CA ALA A 43 7.51 -36.22 15.21
C ALA A 43 6.22 -37.01 14.99
N VAL A 44 6.02 -37.56 13.79
CA VAL A 44 4.85 -38.39 13.46
C VAL A 44 4.88 -39.71 14.25
N ALA A 45 6.02 -40.41 14.30
CA ALA A 45 6.13 -41.64 15.07
C ALA A 45 5.87 -41.38 16.56
N GLN A 46 6.42 -40.29 17.11
CA GLN A 46 6.23 -39.92 18.49
C GLN A 46 4.77 -39.53 18.78
N GLY A 47 4.12 -38.76 17.90
CA GLY A 47 2.71 -38.42 18.03
C GLY A 47 1.78 -39.63 17.94
N LEU A 48 2.00 -40.53 16.97
CA LEU A 48 1.20 -41.76 16.82
C LEU A 48 1.33 -42.73 17.99
N ASN A 49 2.48 -42.71 18.68
CA ASN A 49 2.76 -43.58 19.81
C ASN A 49 2.39 -42.93 21.16
N GLU A 50 1.96 -41.66 21.18
CA GLU A 50 1.59 -40.99 22.43
C GLU A 50 0.43 -41.75 23.11
N GLY A 51 0.58 -42.03 24.40
CA GLY A 51 -0.41 -42.80 25.17
C GLY A 51 -0.42 -44.32 24.93
N GLN A 52 0.45 -44.86 24.08
CA GLN A 52 0.57 -46.31 23.86
C GLN A 52 1.57 -46.97 24.82
N ALA A 53 1.24 -48.17 25.32
CA ALA A 53 2.11 -48.92 26.23
C ALA A 53 3.37 -49.52 25.55
N GLN A 54 3.33 -49.70 24.23
CA GLN A 54 4.47 -50.11 23.40
C GLN A 54 4.40 -49.34 22.08
N GLY A 55 5.52 -48.77 21.63
CA GLY A 55 5.59 -48.00 20.39
C GLY A 55 5.37 -48.90 19.18
N THR A 56 4.25 -48.72 18.49
CA THR A 56 3.85 -49.49 17.31
C THR A 56 4.47 -48.92 16.03
N PHE A 57 4.64 -47.60 15.97
CA PHE A 57 5.13 -46.90 14.78
C PHE A 57 6.62 -46.59 14.91
N SER A 58 7.41 -47.00 13.92
CA SER A 58 8.84 -46.69 13.83
C SER A 58 9.11 -45.75 12.66
N ILE A 59 10.18 -44.96 12.78
CA ILE A 59 10.65 -44.04 11.73
C ILE A 59 10.82 -44.79 10.40
N GLN A 60 11.51 -45.93 10.41
CA GLN A 60 11.74 -46.74 9.21
C GLN A 60 10.44 -47.32 8.63
N GLY A 61 9.51 -47.75 9.50
CA GLY A 61 8.20 -48.23 9.06
C GLY A 61 7.38 -47.14 8.36
N LEU A 62 7.38 -45.92 8.90
CA LEU A 62 6.71 -44.78 8.28
C LEU A 62 7.38 -44.34 6.97
N ARG A 63 8.72 -44.39 6.89
CA ARG A 63 9.44 -44.12 5.63
C ARG A 63 9.09 -45.12 4.54
N ASN A 64 9.09 -46.40 4.87
CA ASN A 64 8.73 -47.45 3.93
C ASN A 64 7.27 -47.30 3.48
N ALA A 65 6.35 -47.06 4.41
CA ALA A 65 4.95 -46.85 4.08
C ALA A 65 4.73 -45.61 3.19
N ALA A 66 5.45 -44.51 3.45
CA ALA A 66 5.40 -43.31 2.61
C ALA A 66 5.98 -43.57 1.22
N ALA A 67 7.09 -44.30 1.12
CA ALA A 67 7.69 -44.68 -0.17
C ALA A 67 6.74 -45.59 -0.98
N ASP A 68 6.20 -46.63 -0.35
CA ASP A 68 5.23 -47.55 -0.96
C ASP A 68 3.98 -46.80 -1.44
N TYR A 69 3.50 -45.83 -0.65
CA TYR A 69 2.36 -44.99 -1.02
C TYR A 69 2.69 -44.10 -2.23
N ILE A 70 3.86 -43.47 -2.27
CA ILE A 70 4.29 -42.66 -3.43
C ILE A 70 4.41 -43.51 -4.70
N GLU A 71 4.96 -44.72 -4.60
CA GLU A 71 5.07 -45.66 -5.73
C GLU A 71 3.70 -46.12 -6.25
N GLN A 72 2.73 -46.30 -5.35
CA GLN A 72 1.36 -46.72 -5.71
C GLN A 72 0.49 -45.58 -6.24
N HIS A 73 0.89 -44.32 -6.00
CA HIS A 73 0.14 -43.12 -6.36
C HIS A 73 0.96 -42.19 -7.27
N PRO A 74 1.22 -42.59 -8.54
CA PRO A 74 2.00 -41.79 -9.48
C PRO A 74 1.41 -40.40 -9.77
N GLU A 75 0.11 -40.18 -9.53
CA GLU A 75 -0.52 -38.87 -9.55
C GLU A 75 0.11 -37.86 -8.58
N LEU A 76 0.73 -38.33 -7.50
CA LEU A 76 1.46 -37.49 -6.54
C LEU A 76 2.65 -36.76 -7.20
N SER A 77 3.15 -37.26 -8.33
CA SER A 77 4.16 -36.57 -9.14
C SER A 77 3.71 -35.21 -9.69
N HIS A 78 2.41 -34.93 -9.76
CA HIS A 78 1.89 -33.61 -10.14
C HIS A 78 1.94 -32.58 -9.00
N TYR A 79 2.02 -33.06 -7.75
CA TYR A 79 2.24 -32.22 -6.57
C TYR A 79 3.73 -32.02 -6.26
N LEU A 80 4.60 -32.85 -6.86
CA LEU A 80 6.02 -32.55 -6.98
C LEU A 80 6.17 -31.44 -8.03
N PRO A 81 6.72 -30.25 -7.68
CA PRO A 81 6.81 -29.15 -8.62
C PRO A 81 7.54 -29.56 -9.92
N ALA A 82 6.84 -29.54 -11.06
CA ALA A 82 7.36 -29.90 -12.38
C ALA A 82 8.54 -29.01 -12.86
N HIS A 83 8.68 -27.85 -12.23
CA HIS A 83 9.89 -27.02 -12.25
C HIS A 83 10.31 -26.81 -10.79
N HIS A 84 11.46 -27.36 -10.42
CA HIS A 84 12.02 -27.11 -9.09
C HIS A 84 12.32 -25.63 -8.95
N ALA A 85 11.89 -25.05 -7.83
CA ALA A 85 12.25 -23.68 -7.48
C ALA A 85 13.79 -23.56 -7.53
N SER A 86 14.32 -22.52 -8.18
CA SER A 86 15.77 -22.28 -8.13
C SER A 86 16.21 -22.04 -6.69
N GLY A 87 17.49 -22.23 -6.38
CA GLY A 87 17.99 -21.99 -5.02
C GLY A 87 17.67 -20.57 -4.55
N GLU A 88 17.65 -19.60 -5.45
CA GLU A 88 17.29 -18.20 -5.19
C GLU A 88 15.80 -18.04 -4.86
N GLN A 89 14.92 -18.75 -5.59
CA GLN A 89 13.48 -18.75 -5.31
C GLN A 89 13.17 -19.36 -3.94
N GLN A 90 13.92 -20.40 -3.57
CA GLN A 90 13.83 -21.05 -2.26
C GLN A 90 14.36 -20.14 -1.13
N ALA A 91 15.54 -19.54 -1.30
CA ALA A 91 16.10 -18.60 -0.34
C ALA A 91 15.26 -17.33 -0.18
N LEU A 92 14.61 -16.87 -1.25
CA LEU A 92 13.62 -15.78 -1.21
C LEU A 92 12.41 -16.18 -0.36
N PHE A 93 11.86 -17.38 -0.58
CA PHE A 93 10.70 -17.88 0.17
C PHE A 93 11.01 -17.99 1.67
N GLU A 94 12.18 -18.49 2.04
CA GLU A 94 12.60 -18.62 3.43
C GLU A 94 12.78 -17.29 4.16
N ASN A 95 13.25 -16.26 3.45
CA ASN A 95 13.40 -14.91 4.00
C ASN A 95 12.18 -14.02 3.77
N ALA A 96 11.08 -14.54 3.20
CA ALA A 96 9.97 -13.72 2.72
C ALA A 96 9.37 -12.83 3.82
N ALA A 97 9.24 -13.35 5.05
CA ALA A 97 8.72 -12.58 6.17
C ALA A 97 9.62 -11.38 6.50
N SER A 98 10.92 -11.61 6.75
CA SER A 98 11.90 -10.56 7.06
C SER A 98 12.06 -9.57 5.90
N LEU A 99 12.14 -10.05 4.65
CA LEU A 99 12.28 -9.17 3.49
C LEU A 99 11.05 -8.30 3.27
N LYS A 100 9.85 -8.84 3.50
CA LYS A 100 8.62 -8.06 3.42
C LYS A 100 8.53 -7.03 4.55
N GLU A 101 9.02 -7.36 5.74
CA GLU A 101 9.13 -6.42 6.87
C GLU A 101 10.10 -5.28 6.54
N PHE A 102 11.29 -5.57 6.02
CA PHE A 102 12.30 -4.53 5.78
C PHE A 102 12.00 -3.68 4.56
N MET A 103 11.49 -4.30 3.48
CA MET A 103 11.40 -3.65 2.17
C MET A 103 9.98 -3.24 1.77
N GLY A 104 8.98 -3.68 2.53
CA GLY A 104 7.57 -3.51 2.19
C GLY A 104 7.09 -4.44 1.06
N GLY A 105 5.77 -4.50 0.90
CA GLY A 105 5.13 -5.42 -0.05
C GLY A 105 5.41 -5.13 -1.52
N THR A 106 5.60 -3.86 -1.89
CA THR A 106 5.87 -3.44 -3.27
C THR A 106 7.26 -3.89 -3.72
N ALA A 107 8.29 -3.58 -2.93
CA ALA A 107 9.67 -3.99 -3.19
C ALA A 107 9.81 -5.51 -3.24
N PHE A 108 9.22 -6.21 -2.25
CA PHE A 108 9.24 -7.66 -2.21
C PHE A 108 8.55 -8.28 -3.44
N GLY A 109 7.44 -7.70 -3.89
CA GLY A 109 6.76 -8.12 -5.11
C GLY A 109 7.57 -7.88 -6.39
N ASP A 110 8.30 -6.77 -6.48
CA ASP A 110 9.24 -6.50 -7.58
C ASP A 110 10.40 -7.50 -7.56
N LEU A 111 11.05 -7.71 -6.41
CA LEU A 111 12.11 -8.69 -6.21
C LEU A 111 11.67 -10.10 -6.59
N THR A 112 10.48 -10.52 -6.15
CA THR A 112 9.90 -11.82 -6.50
C THR A 112 9.78 -11.96 -8.01
N ARG A 113 9.20 -10.97 -8.69
CA ARG A 113 9.11 -10.99 -10.15
C ARG A 113 10.48 -11.07 -10.82
N ILE A 114 11.48 -10.33 -10.33
CA ILE A 114 12.85 -10.35 -10.86
C ILE A 114 13.50 -11.73 -10.70
N ILE A 115 13.39 -12.35 -9.52
CA ILE A 115 13.90 -13.70 -9.25
C ILE A 115 13.18 -14.76 -10.11
N HIS A 116 11.92 -14.52 -10.47
CA HIS A 116 11.16 -15.33 -11.41
C HIS A 116 11.38 -14.96 -12.91
N GLY A 117 12.38 -14.12 -13.21
CA GLY A 117 12.82 -13.84 -14.58
C GLY A 117 12.25 -12.57 -15.22
N ALA A 118 11.53 -11.72 -14.46
CA ALA A 118 11.11 -10.42 -14.97
C ALA A 118 12.31 -9.48 -15.19
N PRO A 119 12.23 -8.53 -16.14
CA PRO A 119 13.30 -7.55 -16.36
C PRO A 119 13.59 -6.71 -15.11
N ASN A 120 14.88 -6.42 -14.89
CA ASN A 120 15.36 -5.52 -13.86
C ASN A 120 16.09 -4.31 -14.49
N PRO A 121 15.35 -3.33 -15.04
CA PRO A 121 15.92 -2.28 -15.88
C PRO A 121 16.91 -1.38 -15.13
N HIS A 122 16.65 -1.13 -13.85
CA HIS A 122 17.51 -0.31 -12.99
C HIS A 122 18.61 -1.12 -12.30
N ARG A 123 18.68 -2.44 -12.49
CA ARG A 123 19.58 -3.34 -11.76
C ARG A 123 19.49 -3.14 -10.24
N LEU A 124 18.27 -3.01 -9.72
CA LEU A 124 18.01 -2.97 -8.28
C LEU A 124 18.20 -4.37 -7.67
N PHE A 125 18.31 -4.44 -6.34
CA PHE A 125 18.42 -5.67 -5.57
C PHE A 125 19.66 -6.53 -5.86
N GLN A 126 20.67 -6.01 -6.57
CA GLN A 126 21.91 -6.75 -6.83
C GLN A 126 22.61 -7.21 -5.53
N PRO A 127 22.70 -6.38 -4.47
CA PRO A 127 23.20 -6.81 -3.18
C PRO A 127 22.47 -8.02 -2.60
N LEU A 128 21.13 -7.96 -2.61
CA LEU A 128 20.30 -9.04 -2.09
C LEU A 128 20.43 -10.31 -2.92
N ILE A 129 20.40 -10.20 -4.26
CA ILE A 129 20.61 -11.36 -5.15
C ILE A 129 21.99 -11.98 -4.90
N LYS A 130 23.05 -11.17 -4.76
CA LYS A 130 24.40 -11.65 -4.42
C LYS A 130 24.42 -12.37 -3.06
N TYR A 131 23.73 -11.83 -2.06
CA TYR A 131 23.60 -12.44 -0.74
C TYR A 131 22.89 -13.80 -0.81
N LEU A 132 21.74 -13.88 -1.49
CA LEU A 132 21.00 -15.13 -1.67
C LEU A 132 21.84 -16.17 -2.43
N ASN A 133 22.57 -15.77 -3.47
CA ASN A 133 23.46 -16.65 -4.25
C ASN A 133 24.62 -17.21 -3.41
N ARG A 134 25.33 -16.34 -2.68
CA ARG A 134 26.44 -16.76 -1.80
C ARG A 134 25.97 -17.73 -0.72
N TYR A 135 24.74 -17.55 -0.25
CA TYR A 135 24.15 -18.46 0.73
C TYR A 135 23.98 -19.88 0.16
N ILE A 136 23.43 -19.98 -1.06
CA ILE A 136 23.26 -21.25 -1.79
C ILE A 136 24.61 -21.94 -2.03
N ASP A 137 25.63 -21.18 -2.47
CA ASP A 137 26.96 -21.72 -2.74
C ASP A 137 27.63 -22.29 -1.48
N ASN A 138 27.50 -21.60 -0.35
CA ASN A 138 28.03 -22.04 0.94
C ASN A 138 27.33 -23.31 1.46
N LEU A 139 26.02 -23.45 1.21
CA LEU A 139 25.28 -24.66 1.53
C LEU A 139 25.74 -25.86 0.69
N ASN A 140 25.83 -25.68 -0.62
CA ASN A 140 26.29 -26.74 -1.53
C ASN A 140 27.66 -27.29 -1.10
N ARG A 141 28.60 -26.41 -0.73
CA ARG A 141 29.90 -26.83 -0.21
C ARG A 141 29.81 -27.58 1.12
N ARG A 142 28.98 -27.14 2.07
CA ARG A 142 28.82 -27.83 3.37
C ARG A 142 28.21 -29.21 3.22
N VAL A 143 27.17 -29.36 2.39
CA VAL A 143 26.54 -30.67 2.14
C VAL A 143 27.56 -31.62 1.50
N LEU A 144 28.32 -31.16 0.50
CA LEU A 144 29.38 -31.96 -0.12
C LEU A 144 30.47 -32.35 0.89
N ASN A 145 30.88 -31.43 1.78
CA ASN A 145 31.89 -31.71 2.79
C ASN A 145 31.41 -32.67 3.89
N GLN A 146 30.16 -32.57 4.33
CA GLN A 146 29.56 -33.50 5.29
C GLN A 146 29.34 -34.89 4.67
N ALA A 147 29.05 -34.93 3.37
CA ALA A 147 28.88 -36.16 2.62
C ALA A 147 30.20 -36.92 2.37
N GLY A 148 31.36 -36.29 2.54
CA GLY A 148 32.67 -36.95 2.51
C GLY A 148 32.84 -38.08 3.55
N ASN A 149 31.94 -38.16 4.55
CA ASN A 149 31.87 -39.23 5.54
C ASN A 149 30.81 -40.31 5.22
N THR A 150 30.19 -40.28 4.04
CA THR A 150 29.13 -41.23 3.63
C THR A 150 29.59 -42.16 2.51
N VAL A 151 29.02 -43.38 2.45
CA VAL A 151 29.38 -44.45 1.48
C VAL A 151 28.83 -44.18 0.06
N LEU A 152 28.16 -43.04 -0.15
CA LEU A 152 27.51 -42.72 -1.42
C LEU A 152 28.52 -42.16 -2.45
N PRO A 153 28.41 -42.52 -3.74
CA PRO A 153 29.23 -41.93 -4.80
C PRO A 153 29.07 -40.41 -4.88
N ALA A 154 30.14 -39.70 -5.24
CA ALA A 154 30.16 -38.24 -5.29
C ALA A 154 29.08 -37.66 -6.23
N GLU A 155 28.73 -38.37 -7.30
CA GLU A 155 27.69 -38.00 -8.25
C GLU A 155 26.29 -38.07 -7.61
N VAL A 156 26.04 -39.10 -6.80
CA VAL A 156 24.79 -39.28 -6.04
C VAL A 156 24.71 -38.25 -4.93
N LEU A 157 25.83 -37.92 -4.28
CA LEU A 157 25.90 -36.86 -3.27
C LEU A 157 25.72 -35.47 -3.85
N GLN A 158 26.25 -35.20 -5.05
CA GLN A 158 25.96 -33.98 -5.80
C GLN A 158 24.48 -33.92 -6.21
N MET A 159 23.91 -35.06 -6.59
CA MET A 159 22.47 -35.14 -6.87
C MET A 159 21.68 -34.86 -5.60
N ILE A 160 21.93 -35.57 -4.49
CA ILE A 160 21.29 -35.32 -3.20
C ILE A 160 21.50 -33.88 -2.73
N ALA A 161 22.69 -33.29 -2.87
CA ALA A 161 22.93 -31.88 -2.53
C ALA A 161 22.11 -30.91 -3.39
N ARG A 162 21.85 -31.25 -4.66
CA ARG A 162 20.92 -30.52 -5.53
C ARG A 162 19.45 -30.75 -5.20
N HIS A 163 19.12 -31.82 -4.46
CA HIS A 163 17.73 -32.26 -4.15
C HIS A 163 17.34 -32.08 -2.68
N LEU A 164 18.30 -31.93 -1.77
CA LEU A 164 18.05 -31.53 -0.40
C LEU A 164 17.73 -30.05 -0.43
N SER A 165 16.55 -29.71 0.08
CA SER A 165 16.23 -28.33 0.41
C SER A 165 17.39 -27.77 1.25
N ALA A 166 18.00 -26.69 0.74
CA ALA A 166 18.88 -25.81 1.48
C ALA A 166 18.43 -25.76 2.95
N ARG A 167 19.32 -25.94 3.94
CA ARG A 167 18.97 -25.50 5.30
C ARG A 167 18.69 -24.00 5.21
N SER A 168 17.58 -23.55 5.79
CA SER A 168 17.16 -22.14 5.77
C SER A 168 18.33 -21.18 5.98
N PRO A 169 18.47 -20.10 5.17
CA PRO A 169 19.27 -18.95 5.52
C PRO A 169 19.01 -18.59 6.97
N GLY A 170 20.09 -18.24 7.67
CA GLY A 170 19.93 -17.53 8.92
C GLY A 170 18.95 -16.41 8.63
N LYS A 171 17.80 -16.41 9.32
CA LYS A 171 16.75 -15.42 9.08
C LYS A 171 17.41 -14.05 9.12
N LEU A 172 17.17 -13.24 8.10
CA LEU A 172 17.59 -11.85 8.16
C LEU A 172 16.95 -11.22 9.40
N SER A 173 17.78 -10.55 10.19
CA SER A 173 17.41 -9.92 11.45
C SER A 173 17.65 -8.42 11.37
N GLN A 174 17.09 -7.69 12.33
CA GLN A 174 17.57 -6.35 12.67
C GLN A 174 18.70 -6.49 13.70
N TRP A 175 19.62 -5.52 13.76
CA TRP A 175 20.77 -5.58 14.66
C TRP A 175 20.86 -4.31 15.52
N HIS A 176 21.19 -4.52 16.79
CA HIS A 176 21.33 -3.46 17.79
C HIS A 176 22.56 -3.75 18.65
N GLY A 177 23.35 -2.72 18.91
CA GLY A 177 24.48 -2.80 19.83
C GLY A 177 24.02 -2.89 21.30
N PRO A 178 24.89 -3.37 22.20
CA PRO A 178 26.18 -4.02 21.91
C PRO A 178 25.99 -5.47 21.42
N LEU A 179 26.75 -5.85 20.38
CA LEU A 179 26.60 -7.18 19.77
C LEU A 179 27.34 -8.28 20.54
N SER A 180 26.67 -9.41 20.74
CA SER A 180 27.34 -10.64 21.16
C SER A 180 28.30 -11.16 20.08
N ALA A 181 29.27 -12.01 20.44
CA ALA A 181 30.21 -12.57 19.48
C ALA A 181 29.53 -13.32 18.29
N PRO A 182 28.47 -14.14 18.51
CA PRO A 182 27.71 -14.74 17.42
C PRO A 182 27.00 -13.72 16.52
N GLU A 183 26.39 -12.68 17.09
CA GLU A 183 25.70 -11.64 16.32
C GLU A 183 26.69 -10.82 15.50
N ARG A 184 27.83 -10.46 16.08
CA ARG A 184 28.91 -9.75 15.39
C ARG A 184 29.41 -10.53 14.18
N GLN A 185 29.63 -11.84 14.33
CA GLN A 185 30.05 -12.68 13.20
C GLN A 185 28.94 -12.81 12.14
N SER A 186 27.67 -12.92 12.56
CA SER A 186 26.54 -12.99 11.65
C SER A 186 26.40 -11.71 10.82
N LEU A 187 26.45 -10.55 11.48
CA LEU A 187 26.38 -9.24 10.84
C LEU A 187 27.57 -9.01 9.92
N ARG A 188 28.80 -9.37 10.35
CA ARG A 188 29.98 -9.31 9.49
C ARG A 188 29.78 -10.10 8.19
N ASN A 189 29.34 -11.36 8.29
CA ASN A 189 29.11 -12.20 7.12
C ASN A 189 28.03 -11.63 6.18
N PHE A 190 26.99 -11.02 6.76
CA PHE A 190 25.96 -10.30 6.02
C PHE A 190 26.54 -9.11 5.26
N LEU A 191 27.26 -8.21 5.95
CA LEU A 191 27.87 -7.01 5.37
C LEU A 191 28.87 -7.35 4.26
N GLU A 192 29.75 -8.33 4.47
CA GLU A 192 30.71 -8.76 3.45
C GLU A 192 30.03 -9.32 2.18
N SER A 193 28.77 -9.73 2.30
CA SER A 193 27.97 -10.29 1.21
C SER A 193 27.09 -9.27 0.49
N THR A 194 26.66 -8.22 1.18
CA THR A 194 25.75 -7.20 0.64
C THR A 194 26.44 -5.90 0.25
N LEU A 195 27.56 -5.55 0.89
CA LEU A 195 28.27 -4.31 0.59
C LEU A 195 28.86 -4.31 -0.83
N LEU A 196 28.89 -3.13 -1.42
CA LEU A 196 29.52 -2.88 -2.71
C LEU A 196 31.04 -2.99 -2.59
N GLU A 197 31.67 -3.52 -3.63
CA GLU A 197 33.12 -3.65 -3.71
C GLU A 197 33.77 -2.30 -4.14
N PRO A 198 35.00 -2.00 -3.67
CA PRO A 198 35.81 -2.78 -2.74
C PRO A 198 35.33 -2.66 -1.29
N VAL A 199 35.36 -3.78 -0.55
CA VAL A 199 34.98 -3.80 0.88
C VAL A 199 36.20 -3.41 1.73
N GLU A 200 36.13 -2.23 2.35
CA GLU A 200 37.17 -1.76 3.29
C GLU A 200 36.82 -2.24 4.71
N TYR A 201 37.54 -3.26 5.19
CA TYR A 201 37.26 -3.94 6.47
C TYR A 201 37.36 -3.04 7.71
N ARG A 202 38.24 -2.04 7.70
CA ARG A 202 38.37 -1.09 8.82
C ARG A 202 37.04 -0.42 9.21
N TYR A 203 36.21 -0.09 8.23
CA TYR A 203 34.91 0.57 8.47
C TYR A 203 33.86 -0.43 8.93
N ILE A 204 34.01 -1.72 8.57
CA ILE A 204 33.18 -2.79 9.11
C ILE A 204 33.55 -3.02 10.58
N ASP A 205 34.84 -3.03 10.90
CA ASP A 205 35.32 -3.24 12.27
C ASP A 205 34.83 -2.10 13.18
N GLU A 206 35.02 -0.84 12.78
CA GLU A 206 34.51 0.35 13.48
C GLU A 206 32.98 0.27 13.70
N PHE A 207 32.23 -0.06 12.65
CA PHE A 207 30.77 -0.23 12.74
C PHE A 207 30.33 -1.36 13.69
N LEU A 208 31.07 -2.47 13.75
CA LEU A 208 30.75 -3.63 14.58
C LEU A 208 31.20 -3.49 16.04
N GLU A 209 32.07 -2.52 16.32
CA GLU A 209 32.58 -2.20 17.66
C GLU A 209 31.75 -1.12 18.35
N ASP A 210 30.96 -0.34 17.60
CA ASP A 210 30.08 0.70 18.17
C ASP A 210 28.99 0.09 19.09
N PRO A 211 28.98 0.43 20.39
CA PRO A 211 27.97 -0.08 21.33
C PRO A 211 26.55 0.44 21.06
N TYR A 212 26.39 1.52 20.32
CA TYR A 212 25.13 2.17 20.00
C TYR A 212 24.65 1.91 18.56
N LEU A 213 25.26 0.96 17.85
CA LEU A 213 24.88 0.66 16.47
C LEU A 213 23.40 0.27 16.36
N VAL A 214 22.75 0.75 15.30
CA VAL A 214 21.37 0.40 14.97
C VAL A 214 21.25 0.12 13.46
N LEU A 215 20.76 -1.07 13.13
CA LEU A 215 20.45 -1.47 11.75
C LEU A 215 19.02 -2.02 11.66
N ARG A 216 18.07 -1.16 11.30
CA ARG A 216 16.63 -1.44 11.21
C ARG A 216 16.18 -1.63 9.76
N ALA A 217 14.88 -1.84 9.57
CA ALA A 217 14.22 -1.99 8.28
C ALA A 217 14.69 -0.98 7.22
N ASN A 218 14.71 0.32 7.54
CA ASN A 218 15.09 1.37 6.57
C ASN A 218 16.53 1.24 6.06
N GLN A 219 17.52 0.99 6.94
CA GLN A 219 18.91 0.81 6.51
C GLN A 219 19.09 -0.50 5.73
N LEU A 220 18.42 -1.57 6.18
CA LEU A 220 18.42 -2.86 5.48
C LEU A 220 17.80 -2.75 4.09
N HIS A 221 16.71 -2.00 3.94
CA HIS A 221 16.11 -1.69 2.65
C HIS A 221 17.16 -1.08 1.72
N ILE A 222 17.83 -0.01 2.16
CA ILE A 222 18.82 0.72 1.35
C ILE A 222 19.98 -0.21 0.93
N LEU A 223 20.53 -0.96 1.89
CA LEU A 223 21.58 -1.95 1.69
C LEU A 223 21.20 -3.02 0.66
N LEU A 224 20.00 -3.59 0.80
CA LEU A 224 19.57 -4.74 0.02
C LEU A 224 19.11 -4.36 -1.39
N GLU A 225 18.47 -3.20 -1.55
CA GLU A 225 17.95 -2.75 -2.83
C GLU A 225 18.97 -1.97 -3.67
N TYR A 226 19.64 -0.98 -3.09
CA TYR A 226 20.45 -0.02 -3.83
C TYR A 226 21.94 -0.32 -3.71
N GLY A 227 22.36 -0.88 -2.57
CA GLY A 227 23.75 -1.18 -2.27
C GLY A 227 24.52 0.07 -1.83
N VAL A 228 25.37 -0.14 -0.81
CA VAL A 228 26.25 0.88 -0.25
C VAL A 228 27.63 0.30 0.00
N THR A 229 28.64 1.16 0.02
CA THR A 229 30.01 0.82 0.39
C THR A 229 30.17 0.74 1.91
N SER A 230 31.22 0.08 2.40
CA SER A 230 31.47 0.02 3.86
C SER A 230 31.66 1.41 4.47
N ARG A 231 32.31 2.34 3.76
CA ARG A 231 32.46 3.74 4.18
C ARG A 231 31.13 4.47 4.26
N GLU A 232 30.28 4.38 3.24
CA GLU A 232 28.98 5.05 3.25
C GLU A 232 28.10 4.55 4.40
N LEU A 233 28.09 3.24 4.66
CA LEU A 233 27.37 2.67 5.81
C LEU A 233 27.94 3.21 7.13
N SER A 234 29.25 3.07 7.36
CA SER A 234 29.91 3.51 8.59
C SER A 234 29.74 5.01 8.87
N TRP A 235 29.62 5.86 7.86
CA TRP A 235 29.43 7.30 8.09
C TRP A 235 27.97 7.72 8.31
N ASN A 236 27.00 6.85 8.01
CA ASN A 236 25.58 7.24 7.95
C ASN A 236 24.64 6.23 8.63
N TYR A 237 25.13 5.28 9.43
CA TYR A 237 24.23 4.46 10.24
C TYR A 237 23.65 5.30 11.39
N PRO A 238 22.38 5.07 11.75
CA PRO A 238 21.79 5.72 12.92
C PRO A 238 22.35 5.10 14.21
N LEU A 239 22.34 5.89 15.27
CA LEU A 239 22.68 5.45 16.62
C LEU A 239 21.41 5.15 17.41
N SER A 240 21.53 4.37 18.50
CA SER A 240 20.45 4.20 19.47
C SER A 240 20.25 5.46 20.31
N ASP A 241 19.07 5.57 20.92
CA ASP A 241 18.69 6.73 21.74
C ASP A 241 19.64 6.92 22.92
N ASP A 242 20.19 5.82 23.47
CA ASP A 242 21.19 5.83 24.54
C ASP A 242 22.53 6.47 24.15
N ALA A 243 22.75 6.72 22.87
CA ALA A 243 23.94 7.42 22.38
C ALA A 243 23.88 8.92 22.62
N PHE A 244 22.75 9.48 23.05
CA PHE A 244 22.54 10.93 23.14
C PHE A 244 22.31 11.35 24.60
N VAL A 245 23.05 12.37 25.03
CA VAL A 245 22.95 12.93 26.38
C VAL A 245 22.72 14.42 26.29
N LEU A 246 21.65 14.90 26.92
CA LEU A 246 21.39 16.34 27.05
C LEU A 246 22.47 16.96 27.94
N PHE A 247 23.23 17.90 27.38
CA PHE A 247 24.25 18.65 28.10
C PHE A 247 23.76 20.07 28.37
N ASP A 248 23.93 20.47 29.62
CA ASP A 248 23.64 21.82 30.11
C ASP A 248 24.73 22.20 31.13
N GLU A 249 25.55 23.20 30.82
CA GLU A 249 26.65 23.67 31.67
C GLU A 249 26.15 24.14 33.05
N ALA A 250 24.91 24.65 33.16
CA ALA A 250 24.34 25.09 34.42
C ALA A 250 23.95 23.91 35.33
N THR A 251 23.58 22.77 34.74
CA THR A 251 23.15 21.56 35.46
C THR A 251 24.28 20.55 35.67
N HIS A 252 25.19 20.45 34.70
CA HIS A 252 26.28 19.47 34.67
C HIS A 252 27.62 20.04 35.14
N GLY A 253 27.73 21.36 35.28
CA GLY A 253 28.97 22.05 35.64
C GLY A 253 29.93 22.21 34.46
N GLN A 254 31.05 22.87 34.69
CA GLN A 254 32.16 22.89 33.75
C GLN A 254 32.88 21.55 33.83
N LEU A 255 32.64 20.69 32.84
CA LEU A 255 33.49 19.54 32.59
C LEU A 255 34.85 20.06 32.10
N ASP A 256 35.94 19.52 32.63
CA ASP A 256 37.26 19.80 32.05
C ASP A 256 37.46 19.08 30.72
N ASP A 257 38.53 19.44 29.98
CA ASP A 257 38.77 18.90 28.64
C ASP A 257 38.89 17.36 28.65
N ASP A 258 39.40 16.77 29.74
CA ASP A 258 39.56 15.32 29.88
C ASP A 258 38.21 14.63 30.17
N GLU A 259 37.36 15.23 31.01
CA GLU A 259 36.00 14.76 31.30
C GLU A 259 35.08 14.88 30.07
N LEU A 260 35.23 15.95 29.28
CA LEU A 260 34.56 16.12 28.00
C LEU A 260 35.02 15.08 26.98
N GLU A 261 36.33 14.81 26.89
CA GLU A 261 36.87 13.80 25.99
C GLU A 261 36.37 12.39 26.37
N GLU A 262 36.33 12.04 27.65
CA GLU A 262 35.80 10.74 28.13
C GLU A 262 34.28 10.59 27.88
N LEU A 263 33.49 11.67 28.05
CA LEU A 263 32.06 11.65 27.71
C LEU A 263 31.82 11.60 26.19
N VAL A 264 32.54 12.40 25.41
CA VAL A 264 32.38 12.49 23.95
C VAL A 264 32.86 11.23 23.23
N ASP A 265 33.84 10.51 23.79
CA ASP A 265 34.32 9.23 23.28
C ASP A 265 33.27 8.12 23.37
N SER A 266 32.27 8.27 24.24
CA SER A 266 31.20 7.29 24.42
C SER A 266 29.82 7.76 23.95
N VAL A 267 29.46 9.04 24.11
CA VAL A 267 28.12 9.56 23.80
C VAL A 267 28.15 10.88 23.03
N ARG A 268 27.05 11.19 22.34
CA ARG A 268 26.79 12.46 21.65
C ARG A 268 26.13 13.43 22.62
N LEU A 269 26.81 14.53 22.89
CA LEU A 269 26.25 15.65 23.66
C LEU A 269 25.26 16.42 22.79
N VAL A 270 24.05 16.64 23.32
CA VAL A 270 23.01 17.47 22.73
C VAL A 270 22.96 18.78 23.53
N THR A 271 23.17 19.90 22.86
CA THR A 271 23.25 21.23 23.48
C THR A 271 21.91 21.97 23.45
N GLU A 272 21.79 23.10 24.15
CA GLU A 272 20.62 23.96 24.05
C GLU A 272 20.42 24.48 22.61
N ASP A 273 21.50 24.83 21.90
CA ASP A 273 21.48 25.23 20.48
C ASP A 273 20.88 24.13 19.58
N ASP A 274 21.23 22.86 19.83
CA ASP A 274 20.66 21.71 19.11
C ASP A 274 19.14 21.59 19.32
N LEU A 275 18.66 21.84 20.55
CA LEU A 275 17.24 21.81 20.88
C LEU A 275 16.49 23.00 20.26
N GLU A 276 17.10 24.19 20.23
CA GLU A 276 16.56 25.39 19.58
C GLU A 276 16.38 25.16 18.07
N ASP A 277 17.36 24.54 17.41
CA ASP A 277 17.29 24.20 15.98
C ASP A 277 16.13 23.24 15.67
N VAL A 278 15.96 22.20 16.49
CA VAL A 278 14.84 21.26 16.35
C VAL A 278 13.51 21.95 16.65
N GLN A 279 13.43 22.78 17.69
CA GLN A 279 12.23 23.54 18.01
C GLN A 279 11.82 24.46 16.84
N ALA A 280 12.77 25.17 16.24
CA ALA A 280 12.53 26.04 15.10
C ALA A 280 11.99 25.25 13.90
N LYS A 281 12.52 24.03 13.67
CA LYS A 281 12.09 23.15 12.58
C LYS A 281 10.71 22.55 12.80
N ILE A 282 10.41 22.10 14.02
CA ILE A 282 9.06 21.67 14.42
C ILE A 282 8.07 22.81 14.18
N LYS A 283 8.37 24.01 14.69
CA LYS A 283 7.51 25.19 14.49
C LYS A 283 7.32 25.54 13.02
N GLN A 284 8.33 25.37 12.18
CA GLN A 284 8.22 25.59 10.74
C GLN A 284 7.26 24.59 10.07
N VAL A 285 7.27 23.33 10.50
CA VAL A 285 6.53 22.25 9.85
C VAL A 285 5.13 22.02 10.41
N THR A 286 4.97 22.17 11.73
CA THR A 286 3.68 21.96 12.43
C THR A 286 2.95 23.26 12.73
N GLY A 287 3.68 24.37 12.84
CA GLY A 287 3.15 25.64 13.36
C GLY A 287 3.08 25.70 14.89
N GLU A 288 3.41 24.61 15.58
CA GLU A 288 3.34 24.48 17.04
C GLU A 288 4.71 24.71 17.67
N THR A 289 4.73 25.25 18.89
CA THR A 289 5.97 25.48 19.64
C THR A 289 6.03 24.49 20.79
N VAL A 290 7.02 23.59 20.75
CA VAL A 290 7.32 22.63 21.82
C VAL A 290 8.27 23.30 22.81
N ILE A 291 7.94 23.28 24.10
CA ILE A 291 8.72 23.94 25.15
C ILE A 291 9.38 22.90 26.08
N ASP A 292 8.86 21.67 26.10
CA ASP A 292 9.42 20.60 26.92
C ASP A 292 10.76 20.12 26.35
N GLN A 293 11.83 20.23 27.15
CA GLN A 293 13.17 19.84 26.71
C GLN A 293 13.32 18.34 26.49
N GLY A 294 12.57 17.50 27.21
CA GLY A 294 12.56 16.05 26.99
C GLY A 294 11.94 15.71 25.64
N GLU A 295 10.81 16.32 25.31
CA GLU A 295 10.16 16.17 24.00
C GLU A 295 11.04 16.69 22.85
N LEU A 296 11.78 17.79 23.07
CA LEU A 296 12.75 18.29 22.10
C LEU A 296 13.94 17.35 21.93
N LEU A 297 14.44 16.72 23.00
CA LEU A 297 15.51 15.72 22.95
C LEU A 297 15.05 14.47 22.18
N GLU A 298 13.88 13.93 22.48
CA GLU A 298 13.30 12.79 21.74
C GLU A 298 13.16 13.11 20.24
N SER A 299 12.68 14.31 19.94
CA SER A 299 12.58 14.82 18.58
C SER A 299 13.96 14.93 17.91
N TYR A 300 14.96 15.47 18.60
CA TYR A 300 16.33 15.58 18.09
C TYR A 300 16.91 14.21 17.71
N VAL A 301 16.85 13.25 18.63
CA VAL A 301 17.35 11.88 18.40
C VAL A 301 16.69 11.24 17.18
N LYS A 302 15.36 11.34 17.11
CA LYS A 302 14.56 10.84 15.99
C LYS A 302 14.98 11.47 14.67
N TYR A 303 15.13 12.79 14.62
CA TYR A 303 15.50 13.48 13.38
C TYR A 303 16.96 13.27 12.98
N GLN A 304 17.87 13.10 13.94
CA GLN A 304 19.25 12.74 13.65
C GLN A 304 19.31 11.36 12.97
N SER A 305 18.57 10.39 13.50
CA SER A 305 18.45 9.05 12.92
C SER A 305 17.84 9.08 11.51
N ALA A 306 16.79 9.89 11.32
CA ALA A 306 16.17 10.10 10.01
C ALA A 306 17.13 10.74 9.01
N ASP A 307 17.87 11.78 9.41
CA ASP A 307 18.81 12.51 8.55
C ASP A 307 19.96 11.60 8.08
N ARG A 308 20.56 10.82 9.00
CA ARG A 308 21.58 9.80 8.68
C ARG A 308 21.06 8.78 7.68
N THR A 309 19.84 8.29 7.88
CA THR A 309 19.20 7.32 6.99
C THR A 309 18.88 7.90 5.61
N SER A 310 18.38 9.13 5.58
CA SER A 310 18.08 9.88 4.36
C SER A 310 19.35 10.16 3.56
N ASP A 311 20.45 10.50 4.22
CA ASP A 311 21.74 10.73 3.59
C ASP A 311 22.36 9.45 3.03
N LEU A 312 22.30 8.33 3.78
CA LEU A 312 22.67 7.02 3.26
C LEU A 312 21.87 6.68 1.99
N TYR A 313 20.56 6.96 2.01
CA TYR A 313 19.68 6.72 0.87
C TYR A 313 20.02 7.60 -0.34
N ARG A 314 20.24 8.90 -0.13
CA ARG A 314 20.68 9.83 -1.18
C ARG A 314 22.01 9.43 -1.80
N LEU A 315 22.98 9.00 -0.97
CA LEU A 315 24.26 8.47 -1.44
C LEU A 315 24.07 7.22 -2.30
N ALA A 316 23.20 6.30 -1.87
CA ALA A 316 22.86 5.11 -2.64
C ALA A 316 22.20 5.45 -3.99
N LEU A 317 21.26 6.41 -4.00
CA LEU A 317 20.53 6.84 -5.20
C LEU A 317 21.42 7.49 -6.27
N ARG A 318 22.58 8.07 -5.92
CA ARG A 318 23.52 8.65 -6.91
C ARG A 318 23.98 7.65 -7.98
N ARG A 319 23.87 6.35 -7.70
CA ARG A 319 24.17 5.26 -8.64
C ARG A 319 23.03 4.99 -9.63
N PHE A 320 21.86 5.59 -9.43
CA PHE A 320 20.64 5.39 -10.21
C PHE A 320 20.06 6.75 -10.65
N PRO A 321 20.63 7.39 -11.70
CA PRO A 321 20.30 8.78 -12.06
C PRO A 321 18.81 9.05 -12.27
N ASP A 322 18.08 8.12 -12.91
CA ASP A 322 16.64 8.27 -13.14
C ASP A 322 15.85 8.28 -11.83
N LEU A 323 16.23 7.44 -10.87
CA LEU A 323 15.58 7.39 -9.55
C LEU A 323 15.98 8.60 -8.71
N GLN A 324 17.22 9.07 -8.83
CA GLN A 324 17.69 10.29 -8.17
C GLN A 324 16.87 11.52 -8.59
N VAL A 325 16.64 11.72 -9.90
CA VAL A 325 15.82 12.85 -10.39
C VAL A 325 14.41 12.79 -9.81
N ARG A 326 13.82 11.60 -9.71
CA ARG A 326 12.50 11.40 -9.11
C ARG A 326 12.50 11.65 -7.60
N ALA A 327 13.58 11.26 -6.91
CA ALA A 327 13.77 11.53 -5.49
C ALA A 327 13.90 13.03 -5.22
N ASP A 328 14.68 13.75 -6.02
CA ASP A 328 14.86 15.20 -5.89
C ASP A 328 13.54 15.97 -6.02
N ILE A 329 12.63 15.50 -6.88
CA ILE A 329 11.27 16.06 -7.00
C ILE A 329 10.48 15.92 -5.69
N LEU A 330 10.51 14.74 -5.07
CA LEU A 330 9.78 14.48 -3.83
C LEU A 330 10.44 15.17 -2.63
N LEU A 331 11.77 15.11 -2.54
CA LEU A 331 12.57 15.72 -1.48
C LEU A 331 12.60 17.26 -1.54
N ALA A 332 12.09 17.87 -2.61
CA ALA A 332 11.78 19.30 -2.61
C ALA A 332 10.70 19.67 -1.58
N SER A 333 9.91 18.70 -1.09
CA SER A 333 9.04 18.87 0.07
C SER A 333 9.87 18.89 1.35
N PRO A 334 9.81 19.97 2.16
CA PRO A 334 10.49 20.02 3.46
C PRO A 334 10.01 18.92 4.41
N ILE A 335 8.72 18.57 4.33
CA ILE A 335 8.12 17.53 5.18
C ILE A 335 8.68 16.16 4.79
N LEU A 336 8.60 15.77 3.51
CA LEU A 336 9.16 14.48 3.08
C LEU A 336 10.66 14.40 3.34
N SER A 337 11.40 15.48 3.09
CA SER A 337 12.85 15.50 3.35
C SER A 337 13.19 15.31 4.82
N TRP A 338 12.34 15.77 5.74
CA TRP A 338 12.62 15.74 7.17
C TRP A 338 12.13 14.47 7.84
N THR A 339 11.04 13.88 7.35
CA THR A 339 10.45 12.66 7.92
C THR A 339 11.05 11.38 7.35
N LEU A 340 11.73 11.43 6.19
CA LEU A 340 12.24 10.25 5.49
C LEU A 340 13.27 9.48 6.33
N GLY A 341 13.04 8.18 6.49
CA GLY A 341 13.90 7.28 7.29
C GLY A 341 13.61 7.28 8.78
N GLY A 342 12.81 8.24 9.27
CA GLY A 342 12.23 8.30 10.61
C GLY A 342 10.75 7.92 10.58
N ASP A 343 9.87 8.92 10.57
CA ASP A 343 8.41 8.73 10.49
C ASP A 343 7.95 8.14 9.16
N LEU A 344 8.54 8.60 8.05
CA LEU A 344 8.22 8.08 6.74
C LEU A 344 9.23 7.00 6.35
N ASP A 345 8.75 5.78 6.23
CA ASP A 345 9.60 4.66 5.82
C ASP A 345 10.19 4.84 4.41
N ILE A 346 11.45 4.42 4.27
CA ILE A 346 12.15 4.36 2.98
C ILE A 346 11.38 3.47 2.01
N SER A 347 10.73 2.41 2.50
CA SER A 347 9.98 1.47 1.67
C SER A 347 8.82 2.11 0.93
N VAL A 348 8.11 3.03 1.58
CA VAL A 348 6.99 3.79 0.99
C VAL A 348 7.53 4.74 -0.07
N PHE A 349 8.55 5.52 0.28
CA PHE A 349 9.16 6.49 -0.63
C PHE A 349 9.78 5.82 -1.87
N ALA A 350 10.54 4.75 -1.68
CA ALA A 350 11.12 3.94 -2.75
C ALA A 350 10.04 3.32 -3.66
N GLY A 351 8.89 2.91 -3.07
CA GLY A 351 7.72 2.46 -3.83
C GLY A 351 7.23 3.50 -4.84
N TRP A 352 7.18 4.78 -4.45
CA TRP A 352 6.81 5.87 -5.36
C TRP A 352 7.86 6.10 -6.45
N LEU A 353 9.15 6.04 -6.09
CA LEU A 353 10.26 6.22 -7.04
C LEU A 353 10.34 5.14 -8.11
N ARG A 354 9.93 3.90 -7.80
CA ARG A 354 9.95 2.81 -8.77
C ARG A 354 8.70 2.76 -9.63
N ASN A 355 7.56 3.26 -9.14
CA ASN A 355 6.29 3.12 -9.83
C ASN A 355 6.29 3.92 -11.15
N PRO A 356 6.31 3.27 -12.33
CA PRO A 356 6.37 3.98 -13.61
C PRO A 356 5.05 4.68 -13.96
N ALA A 357 3.94 4.32 -13.29
CA ALA A 357 2.65 4.98 -13.50
C ALA A 357 2.59 6.39 -12.88
N LEU A 358 3.51 6.71 -11.96
CA LEU A 358 3.61 8.05 -11.38
C LEU A 358 4.51 8.94 -12.25
N SER A 359 3.89 9.81 -13.05
CA SER A 359 4.61 10.83 -13.82
C SER A 359 5.43 11.75 -12.89
N ASN A 360 6.46 12.42 -13.43
CA ASN A 360 7.20 13.43 -12.66
C ASN A 360 6.27 14.56 -12.18
N GLU A 361 5.23 14.89 -12.94
CA GLU A 361 4.21 15.85 -12.51
C GLU A 361 3.41 15.32 -11.33
N ARG A 362 3.01 14.05 -11.36
CA ARG A 362 2.36 13.40 -10.23
C ARG A 362 3.23 13.41 -8.98
N LEU A 363 4.53 13.17 -9.11
CA LEU A 363 5.48 13.25 -7.98
C LEU A 363 5.55 14.67 -7.40
N ARG A 364 5.56 15.72 -8.24
CA ARG A 364 5.49 17.11 -7.75
C ARG A 364 4.20 17.38 -6.96
N LEU A 365 3.08 16.83 -7.42
CA LEU A 365 1.80 16.96 -6.72
C LEU A 365 1.79 16.23 -5.37
N ILE A 366 2.41 15.04 -5.30
CA ILE A 366 2.60 14.31 -4.04
C ILE A 366 3.48 15.13 -3.08
N ALA A 367 4.60 15.69 -3.56
CA ALA A 367 5.46 16.56 -2.76
C ALA A 367 4.72 17.81 -2.25
N GLY A 368 3.94 18.47 -3.11
CA GLY A 368 3.11 19.62 -2.75
C GLY A 368 2.01 19.28 -1.75
N TYR A 369 1.39 18.11 -1.88
CA TYR A 369 0.40 17.61 -0.93
C TYR A 369 1.05 17.35 0.44
N ALA A 370 2.21 16.69 0.45
CA ALA A 370 2.96 16.35 1.66
C ALA A 370 3.29 17.57 2.53
N ASN A 371 3.50 18.75 1.93
CA ASN A 371 3.81 20.02 2.61
C ASN A 371 2.76 20.49 3.64
N SER A 372 1.60 19.84 3.71
CA SER A 372 0.58 20.13 4.73
C SER A 372 0.17 18.91 5.56
N ARG A 373 0.95 17.82 5.49
CA ARG A 373 0.58 16.48 6.00
C ARG A 373 1.59 15.89 6.98
N TYR A 374 2.31 16.74 7.71
CA TYR A 374 3.20 16.26 8.76
C TYR A 374 2.47 15.37 9.78
N ALA A 375 1.31 15.79 10.29
CA ALA A 375 0.57 15.01 11.30
C ALA A 375 0.15 13.62 10.78
N GLU A 376 -0.27 13.52 9.52
CA GLU A 376 -0.60 12.24 8.88
C GLU A 376 0.63 11.32 8.82
N ILE A 377 1.77 11.84 8.38
CA ILE A 377 3.02 11.08 8.29
C ILE A 377 3.52 10.66 9.68
N SER A 378 3.47 11.57 10.66
CA SER A 378 3.97 11.31 12.02
C SER A 378 3.07 10.37 12.83
N GLU A 379 1.76 10.35 12.60
CA GLU A 379 0.82 9.45 13.30
C GLU A 379 0.75 8.07 12.63
N ASP A 380 0.67 8.03 11.29
CA ASP A 380 0.36 6.81 10.55
C ASP A 380 1.60 6.15 9.90
N GLY A 381 2.73 6.85 9.81
CA GLY A 381 3.97 6.37 9.20
C GLY A 381 3.94 6.33 7.66
N PHE A 382 2.89 6.84 7.03
CA PHE A 382 2.78 6.94 5.57
C PHE A 382 1.97 8.18 5.14
N LEU A 383 2.10 8.55 3.87
CA LEU A 383 1.26 9.57 3.24
C LEU A 383 0.27 8.91 2.31
N ASP A 384 -1.01 9.19 2.50
CA ASP A 384 -2.05 8.62 1.68
C ASP A 384 -2.16 9.34 0.32
N ILE A 385 -1.68 8.66 -0.71
CA ILE A 385 -1.77 9.08 -2.11
C ILE A 385 -2.74 8.21 -2.92
N GLY A 386 -3.42 7.24 -2.30
CA GLY A 386 -4.24 6.25 -3.01
C GLY A 386 -5.39 6.88 -3.78
N TRP A 387 -6.00 7.92 -3.21
CA TRP A 387 -7.09 8.67 -3.82
C TRP A 387 -6.70 9.35 -5.13
N MET A 388 -5.42 9.75 -5.24
CA MET A 388 -4.91 10.45 -6.40
C MET A 388 -5.01 9.61 -7.67
N GLN A 389 -5.02 8.26 -7.56
CA GLN A 389 -5.12 7.34 -8.69
C GLN A 389 -6.43 7.49 -9.48
N SER A 390 -7.50 7.97 -8.85
CA SER A 390 -8.79 8.18 -9.52
C SER A 390 -8.84 9.45 -10.39
N PHE A 391 -7.83 10.32 -10.29
CA PHE A 391 -7.81 11.63 -10.90
C PHE A 391 -6.57 11.83 -11.78
N ASN A 392 -6.70 12.58 -12.87
CA ASN A 392 -5.58 13.06 -13.66
C ASN A 392 -4.79 14.16 -12.91
N ASP A 393 -3.59 14.50 -13.41
CA ASP A 393 -2.68 15.43 -12.72
C ASP A 393 -3.33 16.81 -12.49
N GLN A 394 -4.06 17.33 -13.48
CA GLN A 394 -4.75 18.62 -13.37
C GLN A 394 -5.84 18.64 -12.27
N ASN A 395 -6.61 17.55 -12.14
CA ASN A 395 -7.65 17.45 -11.12
C ASN A 395 -7.05 17.25 -9.74
N VAL A 396 -5.97 16.48 -9.60
CA VAL A 396 -5.25 16.39 -8.32
C VAL A 396 -4.69 17.74 -7.90
N LEU A 397 -4.06 18.48 -8.82
CA LEU A 397 -3.61 19.85 -8.54
C LEU A 397 -4.77 20.74 -8.06
N SER A 398 -5.91 20.66 -8.74
CA SER A 398 -7.10 21.45 -8.40
C SER A 398 -7.64 21.09 -7.01
N ILE A 399 -7.64 19.80 -6.66
CA ILE A 399 -8.07 19.30 -5.36
C ILE A 399 -7.11 19.77 -4.25
N VAL A 400 -5.80 19.60 -4.43
CA VAL A 400 -4.79 20.03 -3.46
C VAL A 400 -4.82 21.54 -3.26
N THR A 401 -4.97 22.31 -4.33
CA THR A 401 -5.04 23.79 -4.25
C THR A 401 -6.29 24.27 -3.51
N HIS A 402 -7.43 23.61 -3.68
CA HIS A 402 -8.70 23.99 -3.06
C HIS A 402 -9.06 23.17 -1.82
N GLN A 403 -8.07 22.52 -1.19
CA GLN A 403 -8.25 21.57 -0.09
C GLN A 403 -9.19 22.10 1.01
N LYS A 404 -8.93 23.33 1.51
CA LYS A 404 -9.74 23.95 2.57
C LYS A 404 -11.22 24.12 2.16
N SER A 405 -11.48 24.53 0.92
CA SER A 405 -12.84 24.69 0.41
C SER A 405 -13.55 23.35 0.26
N ILE A 406 -12.83 22.32 -0.20
CA ILE A 406 -13.37 20.96 -0.36
C ILE A 406 -13.72 20.36 1.00
N THR A 407 -12.81 20.41 1.98
CA THR A 407 -13.08 19.92 3.34
C THR A 407 -14.29 20.64 3.96
N GLY A 408 -14.32 21.97 3.86
CA GLY A 408 -15.46 22.75 4.38
C GLY A 408 -16.77 22.40 3.68
N PHE A 409 -16.74 22.16 2.37
CA PHE A 409 -17.91 21.73 1.61
C PHE A 409 -18.38 20.31 1.96
N MET A 410 -17.46 19.37 2.13
CA MET A 410 -17.76 18.00 2.59
C MET A 410 -18.40 18.01 3.99
N GLY A 411 -17.84 18.80 4.91
CA GLY A 411 -18.41 19.02 6.24
C GLY A 411 -19.82 19.62 6.17
N PHE A 412 -20.04 20.59 5.28
CA PHE A 412 -21.35 21.21 5.06
C PHE A 412 -22.39 20.24 4.50
N LEU A 413 -22.04 19.40 3.52
CA LEU A 413 -22.92 18.33 3.02
C LEU A 413 -23.20 17.26 4.08
N GLY A 414 -22.46 17.29 5.19
CA GLY A 414 -22.55 16.44 6.36
C GLY A 414 -22.11 15.02 6.08
N GLY A 415 -20.96 14.91 5.41
CA GLY A 415 -20.13 13.71 5.41
C GLY A 415 -19.96 13.19 6.83
N ALA A 416 -20.09 11.88 6.98
CA ALA A 416 -20.33 11.16 8.23
C ALA A 416 -19.47 11.63 9.41
N ARG A 417 -20.11 11.68 10.59
CA ARG A 417 -19.45 11.78 11.89
C ARG A 417 -18.51 10.59 12.09
N GLY A 418 -17.26 10.87 12.45
CA GLY A 418 -16.25 9.90 12.90
C GLY A 418 -14.92 10.10 12.16
N ASP A 419 -13.99 10.82 12.80
CA ASP A 419 -12.60 11.09 12.37
C ASP A 419 -12.38 11.62 10.95
N MET A 420 -12.61 12.93 10.77
CA MET A 420 -11.97 13.70 9.69
C MET A 420 -10.55 14.15 10.11
N ARG A 421 -9.73 13.25 10.64
CA ARG A 421 -8.28 13.47 10.63
C ARG A 421 -7.80 13.10 9.23
N GLY A 422 -7.20 14.04 8.51
CA GLY A 422 -6.70 13.79 7.15
C GLY A 422 -7.73 13.89 6.01
N PHE A 423 -7.23 13.79 4.77
CA PHE A 423 -8.01 13.77 3.52
C PHE A 423 -8.30 12.30 3.17
N ASP A 424 -9.26 11.67 3.84
CA ASP A 424 -9.52 10.23 3.67
C ASP A 424 -9.88 9.85 2.21
N ILE A 425 -9.24 8.82 1.66
CA ILE A 425 -9.36 8.39 0.24
C ILE A 425 -10.81 8.21 -0.21
N PRO A 426 -11.64 7.43 0.52
CA PRO A 426 -13.01 7.21 0.12
C PRO A 426 -13.79 8.51 0.14
N ALA A 427 -13.47 9.46 1.02
CA ALA A 427 -14.28 10.65 1.19
C ALA A 427 -14.15 11.60 -0.02
N VAL A 428 -12.94 11.83 -0.53
CA VAL A 428 -12.70 12.70 -1.69
C VAL A 428 -13.19 12.04 -2.97
N ALA A 429 -12.90 10.76 -3.16
CA ALA A 429 -13.40 10.03 -4.32
C ALA A 429 -14.94 9.97 -4.32
N ARG A 430 -15.58 9.70 -3.17
CA ARG A 430 -17.05 9.70 -3.02
C ARG A 430 -17.66 11.08 -3.21
N LEU A 431 -16.94 12.17 -2.93
CA LEU A 431 -17.46 13.52 -3.21
C LEU A 431 -17.69 13.72 -4.72
N PHE A 432 -16.82 13.15 -5.56
CA PHE A 432 -16.81 13.34 -7.01
C PHE A 432 -17.32 12.13 -7.82
N SER A 433 -17.84 11.10 -7.14
CA SER A 433 -18.39 9.91 -7.79
C SER A 433 -19.68 9.44 -7.12
N VAL A 434 -20.50 8.74 -7.90
CA VAL A 434 -21.63 7.99 -7.35
C VAL A 434 -21.14 6.60 -6.94
N VAL A 435 -21.72 6.03 -5.88
CA VAL A 435 -21.39 4.68 -5.41
C VAL A 435 -21.46 3.68 -6.58
N GLY A 436 -20.37 2.93 -6.78
CA GLY A 436 -20.24 1.93 -7.84
C GLY A 436 -19.91 2.50 -9.23
N GLN A 437 -19.68 3.81 -9.36
CA GLN A 437 -19.27 4.45 -10.62
C GLN A 437 -17.85 5.03 -10.52
N PRO A 438 -17.03 4.93 -11.58
CA PRO A 438 -15.72 5.58 -11.61
C PRO A 438 -15.85 7.10 -11.63
N VAL A 439 -14.82 7.80 -11.15
CA VAL A 439 -14.75 9.26 -11.19
C VAL A 439 -14.61 9.75 -12.65
N SER A 440 -15.49 10.65 -13.08
CA SER A 440 -15.33 11.35 -14.37
C SER A 440 -14.37 12.53 -14.23
N ASN A 441 -13.16 12.39 -14.77
CA ASN A 441 -12.16 13.47 -14.75
C ASN A 441 -12.63 14.73 -15.50
N ALA A 442 -13.39 14.58 -16.59
CA ALA A 442 -13.95 15.71 -17.32
C ALA A 442 -15.02 16.45 -16.49
N ARG A 443 -15.84 15.72 -15.73
CA ARG A 443 -16.79 16.33 -14.78
C ARG A 443 -16.06 17.09 -13.68
N VAL A 444 -15.07 16.48 -13.05
CA VAL A 444 -14.29 17.11 -11.97
C VAL A 444 -13.64 18.41 -12.45
N SER A 445 -12.99 18.38 -13.62
CA SER A 445 -12.38 19.58 -14.20
C SER A 445 -13.41 20.69 -14.46
N LEU A 446 -14.61 20.33 -14.94
CA LEU A 446 -15.70 21.29 -15.14
C LEU A 446 -16.14 21.97 -13.84
N LEU A 447 -16.27 21.20 -12.76
CA LEU A 447 -16.69 21.74 -11.46
C LEU A 447 -15.66 22.72 -10.89
N PHE A 448 -14.37 22.40 -10.97
CA PHE A 448 -13.30 23.33 -10.57
C PHE A 448 -13.18 24.54 -11.49
N ALA A 449 -13.45 24.38 -12.79
CA ALA A 449 -13.46 25.49 -13.73
C ALA A 449 -14.66 26.44 -13.57
N THR A 450 -15.65 26.07 -12.75
CA THR A 450 -16.85 26.89 -12.51
C THR A 450 -16.61 27.87 -11.35
N PRO A 451 -16.44 29.18 -11.62
CA PRO A 451 -16.04 30.13 -10.59
C PRO A 451 -17.08 30.24 -9.47
N GLY A 452 -16.64 30.18 -8.22
CA GLY A 452 -17.50 30.39 -7.05
C GLY A 452 -18.52 29.28 -6.78
N LEU A 453 -18.44 28.14 -7.47
CA LEU A 453 -19.38 27.01 -7.32
C LEU A 453 -19.56 26.61 -5.85
N TRP A 454 -18.45 26.38 -5.13
CA TRP A 454 -18.48 25.95 -3.72
C TRP A 454 -19.23 26.94 -2.82
N ALA A 455 -18.92 28.23 -2.96
CA ALA A 455 -19.54 29.29 -2.19
C ALA A 455 -21.02 29.47 -2.55
N ALA A 456 -21.38 29.30 -3.83
CA ALA A 456 -22.78 29.32 -4.27
C ALA A 456 -23.56 28.14 -3.67
N MET A 457 -22.98 26.94 -3.68
CA MET A 457 -23.61 25.74 -3.13
C MET A 457 -23.87 25.85 -1.61
N GLN A 458 -22.95 26.48 -0.87
CA GLN A 458 -23.08 26.68 0.57
C GLN A 458 -24.15 27.72 0.97
N ARG A 459 -24.71 28.48 0.01
CA ARG A 459 -25.83 29.41 0.29
C ARG A 459 -27.19 28.71 0.36
N PHE A 460 -27.28 27.49 -0.14
CA PHE A 460 -28.53 26.73 -0.10
C PHE A 460 -28.73 26.06 1.25
N PRO A 461 -29.99 25.74 1.63
CA PRO A 461 -30.24 24.73 2.65
C PRO A 461 -29.52 23.43 2.28
N ARG A 462 -28.91 22.77 3.28
CA ARG A 462 -28.07 21.56 3.08
C ARG A 462 -28.71 20.51 2.18
N ASN A 463 -30.01 20.21 2.36
CA ASN A 463 -30.71 19.20 1.58
C ASN A 463 -30.77 19.55 0.09
N ASN A 464 -31.02 20.83 -0.24
CA ASN A 464 -31.09 21.31 -1.61
C ASN A 464 -29.69 21.33 -2.24
N ALA A 465 -28.66 21.74 -1.48
CA ALA A 465 -27.27 21.65 -1.95
C ALA A 465 -26.87 20.20 -2.27
N LEU A 466 -27.28 19.24 -1.42
CA LEU A 466 -27.00 17.82 -1.65
C LEU A 466 -27.73 17.29 -2.89
N GLN A 467 -28.98 17.71 -3.14
CA GLN A 467 -29.71 17.33 -4.35
C GLN A 467 -29.05 17.88 -5.62
N ILE A 468 -28.73 19.18 -5.65
CA ILE A 468 -28.03 19.81 -6.77
C ILE A 468 -26.65 19.15 -6.96
N TRP A 469 -25.92 18.87 -5.88
CA TRP A 469 -24.63 18.20 -5.96
C TRP A 469 -24.75 16.80 -6.57
N ASN A 470 -25.73 16.00 -6.15
CA ASN A 470 -26.00 14.68 -6.71
C ASN A 470 -26.37 14.74 -8.20
N GLU A 471 -27.01 15.81 -8.67
CA GLU A 471 -27.25 16.04 -10.10
C GLU A 471 -25.97 16.44 -10.85
N LEU A 472 -25.08 17.20 -10.20
CA LEU A 472 -23.78 17.62 -10.73
C LEU A 472 -22.79 16.46 -10.88
N ILE A 473 -22.75 15.52 -9.93
CA ILE A 473 -21.84 14.35 -10.00
C ILE A 473 -22.51 13.10 -10.57
N GLY A 474 -23.84 13.11 -10.67
CA GLY A 474 -24.63 11.97 -11.11
C GLY A 474 -24.47 11.65 -12.60
N PRO A 475 -24.73 10.39 -12.99
CA PRO A 475 -24.53 9.95 -14.38
C PRO A 475 -25.69 10.35 -15.31
N TYR A 476 -26.78 10.88 -14.77
CA TYR A 476 -28.02 11.16 -15.51
C TYR A 476 -27.88 12.29 -16.54
N PHE A 477 -26.90 13.17 -16.35
CA PHE A 477 -26.63 14.31 -17.23
C PHE A 477 -25.20 14.24 -17.75
N SER A 478 -25.01 14.47 -19.04
CA SER A 478 -23.68 14.50 -19.67
C SER A 478 -22.86 15.73 -19.26
N ASP A 479 -21.53 15.66 -19.40
CA ASP A 479 -20.64 16.78 -19.05
C ASP A 479 -20.96 18.04 -19.86
N ALA A 480 -21.39 17.87 -21.12
CA ALA A 480 -21.82 18.96 -21.99
C ALA A 480 -23.15 19.59 -21.57
N ASN A 481 -24.09 18.80 -21.02
CA ASN A 481 -25.33 19.33 -20.45
C ASN A 481 -25.03 20.18 -19.21
N ILE A 482 -24.18 19.65 -18.33
CA ILE A 482 -23.89 20.29 -17.04
C ILE A 482 -23.07 21.55 -17.22
N ARG A 483 -22.15 21.56 -18.18
CA ARG A 483 -21.45 22.79 -18.59
C ARG A 483 -22.43 23.88 -19.04
N ARG A 484 -23.43 23.52 -19.85
CA ARG A 484 -24.46 24.46 -20.32
C ARG A 484 -25.37 24.93 -19.19
N ALA A 485 -25.74 24.04 -18.27
CA ALA A 485 -26.56 24.38 -17.11
C ALA A 485 -25.83 25.35 -16.18
N LEU A 486 -24.57 25.08 -15.84
CA LEU A 486 -23.75 25.96 -14.98
C LEU A 486 -23.44 27.31 -15.63
N ALA A 487 -23.36 27.37 -16.97
CA ALA A 487 -23.20 28.63 -17.69
C ALA A 487 -24.49 29.49 -17.76
N HIS A 488 -25.64 28.93 -17.38
CA HIS A 488 -26.91 29.67 -17.44
C HIS A 488 -26.99 30.72 -16.32
N PRO A 489 -27.26 32.00 -16.64
CA PRO A 489 -27.36 33.04 -15.63
C PRO A 489 -28.40 32.70 -14.56
N GLY A 490 -27.99 32.76 -13.29
CA GLY A 490 -28.89 32.46 -12.17
C GLY A 490 -29.19 30.98 -11.93
N ALA A 491 -28.49 30.04 -12.60
CA ALA A 491 -28.70 28.60 -12.39
C ALA A 491 -28.58 28.19 -10.92
N LEU A 492 -27.62 28.78 -10.19
CA LEU A 492 -27.35 28.48 -8.78
C LEU A 492 -28.01 29.49 -7.81
N THR A 493 -29.21 30.00 -8.11
CA THR A 493 -29.98 30.82 -7.14
C THR A 493 -31.10 30.07 -6.43
N SER A 494 -31.60 28.97 -7.00
CA SER A 494 -32.58 28.07 -6.39
C SER A 494 -32.46 26.67 -7.01
N GLU A 495 -32.91 25.64 -6.31
CA GLU A 495 -33.00 24.27 -6.85
C GLU A 495 -33.85 24.23 -8.13
N LEU A 496 -34.97 24.98 -8.15
CA LEU A 496 -35.82 25.09 -9.34
C LEU A 496 -35.07 25.70 -10.53
N ASN A 497 -34.30 26.77 -10.32
CA ASN A 497 -33.54 27.41 -11.39
C ASN A 497 -32.44 26.50 -11.93
N PHE A 498 -31.81 25.71 -11.06
CA PHE A 498 -30.83 24.71 -11.50
C PHE A 498 -31.49 23.62 -12.33
N ALA A 499 -32.63 23.07 -11.88
CA ALA A 499 -33.39 22.08 -12.63
C ALA A 499 -33.86 22.64 -14.00
N LEU A 500 -34.29 23.90 -14.06
CA LEU A 500 -34.64 24.54 -15.34
C LEU A 500 -33.41 24.67 -16.26
N ALA A 501 -32.26 25.08 -15.73
CA ALA A 501 -31.01 25.19 -16.48
C ALA A 501 -30.54 23.82 -17.03
N LEU A 502 -30.67 22.75 -16.24
CA LEU A 502 -30.42 21.37 -16.69
C LEU A 502 -31.31 20.99 -17.88
N GLY A 503 -32.57 21.43 -17.89
CA GLY A 503 -33.49 21.21 -19.01
C GLY A 503 -33.11 21.98 -20.27
N VAL A 504 -32.71 23.24 -20.14
CA VAL A 504 -32.23 24.07 -21.25
C VAL A 504 -30.92 23.51 -21.82
N GLY A 505 -30.07 22.94 -20.97
CA GLY A 505 -28.80 22.34 -21.35
C GLY A 505 -28.90 21.01 -22.10
N LEU A 506 -30.08 20.45 -22.35
CA LEU A 506 -30.20 19.16 -23.09
C LEU A 506 -29.99 19.37 -24.60
N SER A 507 -29.62 18.31 -25.33
CA SER A 507 -29.73 18.35 -26.80
C SER A 507 -31.20 18.40 -27.23
N ALA A 508 -31.49 18.76 -28.48
CA ALA A 508 -32.88 18.87 -28.95
C ALA A 508 -33.67 17.56 -28.81
N GLU A 509 -33.04 16.43 -29.12
CA GLU A 509 -33.66 15.10 -29.00
C GLU A 509 -33.85 14.69 -27.53
N GLU A 510 -32.82 14.85 -26.68
CA GLU A 510 -32.93 14.55 -25.26
C GLU A 510 -33.95 15.44 -24.55
N ALA A 511 -34.01 16.73 -24.91
CA ALA A 511 -34.99 17.67 -24.37
C ALA A 511 -36.41 17.24 -24.72
N ARG A 512 -36.63 16.75 -25.95
CA ARG A 512 -37.92 16.24 -26.40
C ARG A 512 -38.28 14.94 -25.69
N ALA A 513 -37.39 13.96 -25.65
CA ALA A 513 -37.59 12.69 -24.94
C ALA A 513 -37.92 12.92 -23.47
N ASN A 514 -37.16 13.79 -22.82
CA ASN A 514 -37.36 14.15 -21.43
C ASN A 514 -38.69 14.84 -21.17
N ARG A 515 -39.12 15.76 -22.05
CA ARG A 515 -40.42 16.43 -21.95
C ARG A 515 -41.57 15.43 -22.03
N ILE A 516 -41.48 14.45 -22.94
CA ILE A 516 -42.48 13.39 -23.09
C ILE A 516 -42.59 12.58 -21.79
N VAL A 517 -41.48 12.03 -21.29
CA VAL A 517 -41.47 11.25 -20.04
C VAL A 517 -41.97 12.10 -18.85
N ARG A 518 -41.53 13.35 -18.76
CA ARG A 518 -41.96 14.27 -17.70
C ARG A 518 -43.47 14.45 -17.68
N ASN A 519 -44.08 14.65 -18.85
CA ASN A 519 -45.52 14.84 -19.00
C ASN A 519 -46.30 13.54 -18.71
N LEU A 520 -45.83 12.41 -19.25
CA LEU A 520 -46.46 11.11 -19.08
C LEU A 520 -46.53 10.69 -17.61
N PHE A 521 -45.46 10.88 -16.85
CA PHE A 521 -45.38 10.41 -15.46
C PHE A 521 -45.61 11.53 -14.43
N GLY A 522 -45.73 12.79 -14.85
CA GLY A 522 -45.83 13.93 -13.94
C GLY A 522 -44.58 14.14 -13.08
N LEU A 523 -43.41 13.86 -13.63
CA LEU A 523 -42.12 13.91 -12.95
C LEU A 523 -41.51 15.33 -12.97
N GLY A 524 -40.52 15.56 -12.11
CA GLY A 524 -39.59 16.68 -12.26
C GLY A 524 -38.53 16.41 -13.32
N GLN A 525 -37.80 17.45 -13.75
CA GLN A 525 -36.76 17.40 -14.79
C GLN A 525 -35.73 16.28 -14.56
N SER A 526 -35.20 16.18 -13.36
CA SER A 526 -34.13 15.24 -13.02
C SER A 526 -34.64 13.81 -12.92
N ARG A 527 -35.86 13.61 -12.40
CA ARG A 527 -36.48 12.28 -12.35
C ARG A 527 -36.84 11.75 -13.74
N SER A 528 -37.24 12.59 -14.69
CA SER A 528 -37.48 12.14 -16.06
C SER A 528 -36.18 11.74 -16.77
N GLN A 529 -35.06 12.42 -16.51
CA GLN A 529 -33.75 11.98 -17.00
C GLN A 529 -33.27 10.68 -16.34
N GLN A 530 -33.47 10.53 -15.03
CA GLN A 530 -33.18 9.27 -14.33
C GLN A 530 -33.94 8.09 -14.94
N TYR A 531 -35.21 8.28 -15.28
CA TYR A 531 -36.00 7.26 -15.95
C TYR A 531 -35.40 6.87 -17.32
N LEU A 532 -35.03 7.87 -18.13
CA LEU A 532 -34.40 7.64 -19.44
C LEU A 532 -33.01 6.99 -19.32
N TYR A 533 -32.25 7.30 -18.26
CA TYR A 533 -30.92 6.76 -18.02
C TYR A 533 -30.90 5.26 -17.73
N ASN A 534 -32.00 4.69 -17.24
CA ASN A 534 -32.15 3.24 -17.01
C ASN A 534 -31.99 2.41 -18.29
N PHE A 535 -32.05 3.04 -19.46
CA PHE A 535 -31.86 2.41 -20.76
C PHE A 535 -30.66 3.00 -21.49
N ASP A 536 -29.66 2.17 -21.77
CA ASP A 536 -28.40 2.54 -22.42
C ASP A 536 -28.48 2.33 -23.94
N PHE A 537 -29.13 3.28 -24.61
CA PHE A 537 -29.33 3.22 -26.06
C PHE A 537 -28.04 3.53 -26.82
N PRO A 538 -27.70 2.77 -27.88
CA PRO A 538 -26.55 3.04 -28.72
C PRO A 538 -26.75 4.34 -29.53
N THR A 539 -25.65 5.06 -29.79
CA THR A 539 -25.65 6.32 -30.55
C THR A 539 -25.95 6.15 -32.04
N ASP A 540 -25.59 5.01 -32.64
CA ASP A 540 -25.57 4.84 -34.11
C ASP A 540 -26.65 3.87 -34.64
N ARG A 541 -27.62 3.48 -33.82
CA ARG A 541 -28.69 2.56 -34.23
C ARG A 541 -29.98 3.30 -34.54
N LEU A 542 -30.31 3.39 -35.83
CA LEU A 542 -31.58 3.94 -36.30
C LEU A 542 -32.77 3.23 -35.63
N GLY A 543 -33.70 4.03 -35.09
CA GLY A 543 -34.93 3.58 -34.45
C GLY A 543 -34.78 3.05 -33.02
N HIS A 544 -33.58 3.11 -32.44
CA HIS A 544 -33.32 2.69 -31.06
C HIS A 544 -32.61 3.80 -30.28
N SER A 545 -33.20 5.00 -30.28
CA SER A 545 -32.72 6.15 -29.49
C SER A 545 -33.58 6.42 -28.24
N ARG A 546 -33.10 7.28 -27.33
CA ARG A 546 -33.90 7.80 -26.20
C ARG A 546 -35.19 8.46 -26.66
N LEU A 547 -35.17 9.13 -27.82
CA LEU A 547 -36.35 9.79 -28.37
C LEU A 547 -37.34 8.77 -28.95
N ASP A 548 -36.87 7.75 -29.66
CA ASP A 548 -37.73 6.68 -30.19
C ASP A 548 -38.43 5.93 -29.04
N PHE A 549 -37.68 5.65 -27.97
CA PHE A 549 -38.23 5.07 -26.75
C PHE A 549 -39.33 5.95 -26.13
N ALA A 550 -39.06 7.25 -25.96
CA ALA A 550 -40.04 8.18 -25.39
C ALA A 550 -41.30 8.33 -26.27
N LEU A 551 -41.14 8.40 -27.59
CA LEU A 551 -42.26 8.45 -28.53
C LEU A 551 -43.10 7.15 -28.50
N TYR A 552 -42.46 6.00 -28.31
CA TYR A 552 -43.18 4.74 -28.13
C TYR A 552 -43.99 4.74 -26.82
N LEU A 553 -43.39 5.20 -25.72
CA LEU A 553 -44.10 5.34 -24.43
C LEU A 553 -45.31 6.27 -24.54
N GLU A 554 -45.21 7.37 -25.29
CA GLU A 554 -46.31 8.31 -25.49
C GLU A 554 -47.47 7.70 -26.27
N SER A 555 -47.16 6.92 -27.31
CA SER A 555 -48.16 6.33 -28.22
C SER A 555 -48.80 5.05 -27.68
N HIS A 556 -48.05 4.23 -26.95
CA HIS A 556 -48.49 2.89 -26.54
C HIS A 556 -48.64 2.73 -25.02
N LEU A 557 -48.23 3.73 -24.23
CA LEU A 557 -48.27 3.71 -22.76
C LEU A 557 -47.61 2.45 -22.16
N ALA A 558 -46.60 1.91 -22.83
CA ALA A 558 -45.89 0.69 -22.44
C ALA A 558 -44.43 0.73 -22.88
N ILE A 559 -43.54 0.10 -22.10
CA ILE A 559 -42.13 -0.07 -22.46
C ILE A 559 -42.07 -1.07 -23.63
N PRO A 560 -41.47 -0.73 -24.78
CA PRO A 560 -41.38 -1.66 -25.88
C PRO A 560 -40.43 -2.81 -25.55
N GLU A 561 -40.75 -4.02 -26.02
CA GLU A 561 -39.95 -5.23 -25.78
C GLU A 561 -38.48 -5.07 -26.18
N TRP A 562 -38.20 -4.30 -27.24
CA TRP A 562 -36.84 -4.06 -27.69
C TRP A 562 -36.01 -3.21 -26.72
N ALA A 563 -36.62 -2.37 -25.90
CA ALA A 563 -35.91 -1.50 -24.96
C ALA A 563 -35.29 -2.29 -23.80
N TRP A 564 -35.88 -3.43 -23.41
CA TRP A 564 -35.34 -4.29 -22.36
C TRP A 564 -33.94 -4.83 -22.67
N ARG A 565 -33.57 -4.92 -23.95
CA ARG A 565 -32.20 -5.29 -24.36
C ARG A 565 -31.15 -4.23 -24.05
N TYR A 566 -31.59 -3.00 -23.79
CA TYR A 566 -30.74 -1.88 -23.40
C TYR A 566 -30.92 -1.49 -21.94
N ALA A 567 -31.73 -2.22 -21.17
CA ALA A 567 -31.87 -1.97 -19.76
C ALA A 567 -30.51 -2.14 -19.07
N ARG A 568 -30.12 -1.16 -18.26
CA ARG A 568 -28.90 -1.26 -17.43
C ARG A 568 -29.05 -2.38 -16.41
N GLU A 569 -27.93 -2.87 -15.90
CA GLU A 569 -27.91 -3.89 -14.85
C GLU A 569 -28.77 -3.45 -13.65
N GLY A 570 -29.61 -4.36 -13.15
CA GLY A 570 -30.55 -4.11 -12.05
C GLY A 570 -31.87 -3.43 -12.44
N VAL A 571 -32.05 -3.02 -13.70
CA VAL A 571 -33.30 -2.42 -14.17
C VAL A 571 -34.35 -3.50 -14.46
N THR A 572 -35.41 -3.49 -13.66
CA THR A 572 -36.57 -4.38 -13.77
C THR A 572 -37.87 -3.56 -13.79
N PRO A 573 -39.02 -4.15 -14.18
CA PRO A 573 -40.31 -3.48 -14.04
C PRO A 573 -40.57 -2.94 -12.63
N ASP A 574 -40.15 -3.67 -11.60
CA ASP A 574 -40.29 -3.26 -10.19
C ASP A 574 -39.41 -2.05 -9.86
N SER A 575 -38.18 -2.00 -10.38
CA SER A 575 -37.28 -0.86 -10.18
C SER A 575 -37.80 0.45 -10.79
N LEU A 576 -38.73 0.37 -11.77
CA LEU A 576 -39.31 1.53 -12.44
C LEU A 576 -40.60 2.04 -11.77
N LYS A 577 -41.22 1.27 -10.86
CA LYS A 577 -42.42 1.67 -10.11
C LYS A 577 -42.28 3.02 -9.36
N PRO A 578 -41.13 3.38 -8.76
CA PRO A 578 -40.96 4.66 -8.06
C PRO A 578 -41.11 5.91 -8.94
N PHE A 579 -41.06 5.77 -10.28
CA PHE A 579 -41.32 6.86 -11.21
C PHE A 579 -42.81 7.10 -11.47
N GLY A 580 -43.69 6.23 -10.94
CA GLY A 580 -45.14 6.37 -11.01
C GLY A 580 -45.78 5.65 -12.20
N ALA A 581 -47.11 5.63 -12.21
CA ALA A 581 -47.91 5.12 -13.32
C ALA A 581 -48.12 6.22 -14.38
N ILE A 582 -48.25 5.82 -15.66
CA ILE A 582 -48.48 6.75 -16.76
C ILE A 582 -49.83 7.44 -16.56
N LYS A 583 -49.83 8.78 -16.55
CA LYS A 583 -51.04 9.58 -16.49
C LYS A 583 -51.80 9.42 -17.81
N THR A 584 -52.94 8.72 -17.75
CA THR A 584 -53.90 8.72 -18.86
C THR A 584 -54.57 10.09 -18.92
N THR A 585 -54.20 10.91 -19.89
CA THR A 585 -55.01 12.09 -20.26
C THR A 585 -56.32 11.57 -20.85
N LYS A 586 -57.43 11.65 -20.09
CA LYS A 586 -58.77 11.44 -20.66
C LYS A 586 -58.98 12.44 -21.81
N PRO A 587 -59.52 12.03 -22.97
CA PRO A 587 -59.98 12.96 -23.98
C PRO A 587 -61.06 13.87 -23.38
N ARG A 588 -61.04 15.16 -23.74
CA ARG A 588 -62.18 16.05 -23.51
C ARG A 588 -63.40 15.43 -24.20
N GLU A 589 -64.39 15.01 -23.43
CA GLU A 589 -65.73 14.75 -23.96
C GLU A 589 -66.31 16.09 -24.41
N ASP A 590 -66.34 16.28 -25.73
CA ASP A 590 -67.21 17.28 -26.35
C ASP A 590 -68.66 16.91 -25.98
N LYS A 591 -69.32 17.79 -25.24
CA LYS A 591 -70.77 17.73 -25.07
C LYS A 591 -71.42 17.96 -26.44
N PRO A 592 -72.31 17.09 -26.91
CA PRO A 592 -73.18 17.43 -28.02
C PRO A 592 -74.26 18.39 -27.51
N ASP A 593 -74.43 19.50 -28.21
CA ASP A 593 -75.63 20.34 -28.11
C ASP A 593 -76.85 19.51 -28.52
N SER A 594 -77.86 19.44 -27.65
CA SER A 594 -79.27 19.25 -28.03
C SER A 594 -80.16 19.92 -26.99
#